data_AF-A0A6N9U382-F1
#
_entry.id   AF-A0A6N9U382-F1
#
_cell.length_a   1.000
_cell.length_b   1.000
_cell.length_c   1.000
_cell.angle_alpha   90.00
_cell.angle_beta   90.00
_cell.angle_gamma   90.00
#
_symmetry.space_group_name_H-M   'P 1'
#
loop_
_entity.id
_entity.type
_entity.pdbx_description
1 polymer ?
#
loop_
_entity_poly.entity_id
_entity_poly.type
_entity_poly.pdbx_seq_one_letter_code
_entity_poly.pdbx_strand_id
1 'polypeptide(L)'
;AVESLVGHGSAALELLVRADEAARHTGAAGMRTAVALDAARIELDSGRTRRAAARLAAVGEEADLSHADAVDLRGMRGRLSAAEGRPFEAVVHADRAVAASLLTDSPLVQATAELDRARTLSTLGRWADARASAHTAREHYDSKGHLPGVRAAAGCVPDGPAPDGTALITRERS
;
A
#
# COMPACT_ATOMS: atom_id res chain seq x y z
N ALA A 1 3.67 -21.38 1.68
CA ALA A 1 3.32 -21.32 3.12
C ALA A 1 3.09 -19.89 3.69
N VAL A 2 3.19 -18.81 2.90
CA VAL A 2 2.64 -17.48 3.26
C VAL A 2 1.21 -17.29 2.74
N GLU A 3 0.80 -18.11 1.75
CA GLU A 3 -0.55 -18.13 1.16
C GLU A 3 -1.68 -18.47 2.15
N SER A 4 -1.35 -19.03 3.33
CA SER A 4 -2.32 -19.37 4.37
C SER A 4 -2.85 -18.14 5.16
N LEU A 5 -2.31 -16.94 4.93
CA LEU A 5 -2.63 -15.76 5.75
C LEU A 5 -3.57 -14.75 5.10
N VAL A 6 -4.07 -15.03 3.89
CA VAL A 6 -5.17 -14.24 3.31
C VAL A 6 -6.39 -14.40 4.21
N GLY A 7 -6.79 -13.33 4.90
CA GLY A 7 -7.88 -13.34 5.90
C GLY A 7 -7.45 -13.59 7.36
N HIS A 8 -6.17 -13.86 7.65
CA HIS A 8 -5.67 -14.18 9.00
C HIS A 8 -4.75 -13.09 9.56
N GLY A 9 -5.17 -11.82 9.46
CA GLY A 9 -4.35 -10.68 9.88
C GLY A 9 -3.90 -10.73 11.35
N SER A 10 -4.70 -11.33 12.25
CA SER A 10 -4.33 -11.51 13.66
C SER A 10 -3.17 -12.50 13.85
N ALA A 11 -3.26 -13.68 13.23
CA ALA A 11 -2.22 -14.71 13.33
C ALA A 11 -0.89 -14.23 12.70
N ALA A 12 -0.97 -13.51 11.57
CA ALA A 12 0.20 -12.88 10.96
C ALA A 12 0.87 -11.87 11.91
N LEU A 13 0.08 -11.03 12.58
CA LEU A 13 0.60 -10.06 13.56
C LEU A 13 1.25 -10.73 14.77
N GLU A 14 0.70 -11.84 15.28
CA GLU A 14 1.33 -12.61 16.36
C GLU A 14 2.70 -13.17 15.95
N LEU A 15 2.82 -13.69 14.73
CA LEU A 15 4.10 -14.15 14.19
C LEU A 15 5.11 -13.00 14.07
N LEU A 16 4.67 -11.84 13.59
CA LEU A 16 5.51 -10.64 13.50
C LEU A 16 5.95 -10.13 14.87
N VAL A 17 5.11 -10.20 15.90
CA VAL A 17 5.51 -9.86 17.28
C VAL A 17 6.64 -10.78 17.76
N ARG A 18 6.50 -12.10 17.57
CA ARG A 18 7.55 -13.07 17.94
C ARG A 18 8.85 -12.83 17.16
N ALA A 19 8.74 -12.49 15.88
CA ALA A 19 9.90 -12.18 15.04
C ALA A 19 10.63 -10.91 15.50
N ASP A 20 9.90 -9.86 15.87
CA ASP A 20 10.48 -8.62 16.44
C ASP A 20 11.18 -8.89 17.79
N GLU A 21 10.60 -9.71 18.66
CA GLU A 21 11.23 -10.13 19.93
C GLU A 21 12.54 -10.90 19.71
N ALA A 22 12.55 -11.82 18.75
CA ALA A 22 13.75 -12.56 18.37
C ALA A 22 14.82 -11.62 17.77
N ALA A 23 14.42 -10.71 16.88
CA ALA A 23 15.33 -9.75 16.24
C ALA A 23 15.91 -8.74 17.24
N ARG A 24 15.18 -8.38 18.31
CA ARG A 24 15.72 -7.59 19.43
C ARG A 24 16.85 -8.33 20.15
N HIS A 25 16.69 -9.62 20.42
CA HIS A 25 17.71 -10.42 21.09
C HIS A 25 19.00 -10.57 20.29
N THR A 26 18.91 -10.53 18.96
CA THR A 26 20.06 -10.73 18.06
C THR A 26 20.65 -9.42 17.51
N GLY A 27 20.05 -8.27 17.81
CA GLY A 27 20.49 -6.98 17.28
C GLY A 27 20.23 -6.79 15.77
N ALA A 28 19.35 -7.59 15.17
CA ALA A 28 19.06 -7.57 13.74
C ALA A 28 18.16 -6.37 13.34
N ALA A 29 18.72 -5.17 13.35
CA ALA A 29 17.99 -3.91 13.14
C ALA A 29 17.18 -3.89 11.83
N GLY A 30 17.76 -4.33 10.70
CA GLY A 30 17.05 -4.38 9.42
C GLY A 30 15.81 -5.31 9.44
N MET A 31 15.90 -6.44 10.14
CA MET A 31 14.75 -7.34 10.32
C MET A 31 13.65 -6.69 11.16
N ARG A 32 14.01 -5.92 12.19
CA ARG A 32 13.04 -5.18 13.01
C ARG A 32 12.28 -4.13 12.19
N THR A 33 12.97 -3.43 11.28
CA THR A 33 12.33 -2.50 10.35
C THR A 33 11.33 -3.23 9.45
N ALA A 34 11.76 -4.29 8.76
CA ALA A 34 10.88 -5.05 7.87
C ALA A 34 9.63 -5.56 8.60
N VAL A 35 9.80 -6.12 9.81
CA VAL A 35 8.70 -6.60 10.65
C VAL A 35 7.74 -5.46 11.05
N ALA A 36 8.27 -4.29 11.41
CA ALA A 36 7.45 -3.13 11.75
C ALA A 36 6.63 -2.64 10.54
N LEU A 37 7.24 -2.63 9.35
CA LEU A 37 6.59 -2.22 8.11
C LEU A 37 5.48 -3.22 7.71
N ASP A 38 5.75 -4.52 7.74
CA ASP A 38 4.76 -5.56 7.47
C ASP A 38 3.58 -5.51 8.45
N ALA A 39 3.87 -5.31 9.74
CA ALA A 39 2.83 -5.16 10.75
C ALA A 39 1.97 -3.92 10.50
N ALA A 40 2.59 -2.78 10.19
CA ALA A 40 1.87 -1.54 9.88
C ALA A 40 0.96 -1.71 8.65
N ARG A 41 1.42 -2.42 7.62
CA ARG A 41 0.62 -2.71 6.41
C ARG A 41 -0.62 -3.55 6.74
N ILE A 42 -0.47 -4.61 7.54
CA ILE A 42 -1.62 -5.44 7.99
C ILE A 42 -2.60 -4.62 8.84
N GLU A 43 -2.10 -3.76 9.73
CA GLU A 43 -2.92 -2.88 10.57
C GLU A 43 -3.71 -1.89 9.70
N LEU A 44 -3.09 -1.26 8.69
CA LEU A 44 -3.76 -0.39 7.73
C LEU A 44 -4.80 -1.14 6.88
N ASP A 45 -4.46 -2.33 6.38
CA ASP A 45 -5.40 -3.19 5.62
C ASP A 45 -6.62 -3.58 6.48
N SER A 46 -6.47 -3.61 7.80
CA SER A 46 -7.54 -3.90 8.77
C SER A 46 -8.25 -2.64 9.31
N GLY A 47 -7.96 -1.45 8.79
CA GLY A 47 -8.53 -0.18 9.28
C GLY A 47 -8.08 0.23 10.68
N ARG A 48 -7.03 -0.39 11.23
CA ARG A 48 -6.50 -0.11 12.58
C ARG A 48 -5.45 1.01 12.54
N THR A 49 -5.86 2.17 12.02
CA THR A 49 -5.02 3.34 11.70
C THR A 49 -4.10 3.76 12.86
N ARG A 50 -4.62 3.84 14.09
CA ARG A 50 -3.83 4.23 15.27
C ARG A 50 -2.68 3.27 15.58
N ARG A 51 -2.90 1.96 15.38
CA ARG A 51 -1.85 0.95 15.61
C ARG A 51 -0.78 1.01 14.52
N ALA A 52 -1.20 1.21 13.27
CA ALA A 52 -0.28 1.45 12.17
C ALA A 52 0.58 2.70 12.44
N ALA A 53 -0.02 3.83 12.85
CA ALA A 53 0.71 5.04 13.19
C ALA A 53 1.80 4.81 14.25
N ALA A 54 1.46 4.08 15.32
CA ALA A 54 2.42 3.73 16.38
C ALA A 54 3.58 2.86 15.87
N ARG A 55 3.31 1.93 14.94
CA ARG A 55 4.35 1.10 14.30
C ARG A 55 5.26 1.93 13.42
N LEU A 56 4.69 2.79 12.57
CA LEU A 56 5.45 3.65 11.65
C LEU A 56 6.29 4.69 12.39
N ALA A 57 5.81 5.21 13.52
CA ALA A 57 6.59 6.14 14.36
C ALA A 57 7.80 5.48 15.03
N ALA A 58 7.81 4.14 15.15
CA ALA A 58 8.94 3.38 15.69
C ALA A 58 9.95 2.98 14.61
N VAL A 59 9.64 3.20 13.33
CA VAL A 59 10.61 3.06 12.23
C VAL A 59 11.53 4.26 12.26
N GLY A 60 12.84 4.02 12.10
CA GLY A 60 13.87 5.07 12.08
C GLY A 60 13.73 6.05 10.92
N GLU A 61 14.71 6.96 10.81
CA GLU A 61 14.73 7.96 9.75
C GLU A 61 14.92 7.33 8.37
N GLU A 62 14.26 7.89 7.36
CA GLU A 62 14.32 7.37 5.98
C GLU A 62 15.75 7.29 5.43
N ALA A 63 16.65 8.15 5.91
CA ALA A 63 18.06 8.19 5.48
C ALA A 63 18.86 6.95 5.93
N ASP A 64 18.40 6.28 6.99
CA ASP A 64 19.07 5.10 7.58
C ASP A 64 18.47 3.78 7.05
N LEU A 65 17.44 3.86 6.20
CA LEU A 65 16.73 2.71 5.66
C LEU A 65 17.35 2.21 4.35
N SER A 66 17.10 0.94 4.04
CA SER A 66 17.29 0.46 2.68
C SER A 66 16.35 1.21 1.72
N HIS A 67 16.70 1.28 0.44
CA HIS A 67 15.84 1.93 -0.57
C HIS A 67 14.43 1.31 -0.60
N ALA A 68 14.33 -0.01 -0.45
CA ALA A 68 13.05 -0.72 -0.42
C ALA A 68 12.22 -0.34 0.82
N ASP A 69 12.83 -0.35 2.00
CA ASP A 69 12.14 0.01 3.25
C ASP A 69 11.70 1.49 3.26
N ALA A 70 12.52 2.39 2.68
CA ALA A 70 12.17 3.80 2.54
C ALA A 70 10.97 4.01 1.59
N VAL A 71 10.88 3.24 0.50
CA VAL A 71 9.71 3.25 -0.39
C VAL A 71 8.46 2.79 0.35
N ASP A 72 8.55 1.67 1.08
CA ASP A 72 7.44 1.12 1.87
C ASP A 72 6.96 2.07 2.95
N LEU A 73 7.88 2.71 3.69
CA LEU A 73 7.56 3.70 4.70
C LEU A 73 6.79 4.89 4.09
N ARG A 74 7.22 5.40 2.93
CA ARG A 74 6.52 6.49 2.23
C ARG A 74 5.13 6.08 1.77
N GLY A 75 5.00 4.89 1.18
CA GLY A 75 3.70 4.35 0.75
C GLY A 75 2.71 4.26 1.90
N MET A 76 3.15 3.73 3.05
CA MET A 76 2.31 3.63 4.24
C MET A 76 2.01 4.98 4.91
N ARG A 77 2.93 5.95 4.86
CA ARG A 77 2.66 7.34 5.29
C ARG A 77 1.58 8.00 4.43
N GLY A 78 1.55 7.70 3.13
CA GLY A 78 0.49 8.15 2.21
C GLY A 78 -0.88 7.60 2.62
N ARG A 79 -0.93 6.30 2.85
CA ARG A 79 -2.16 5.61 3.30
C ARG A 79 -2.65 6.09 4.65
N LEU A 80 -1.75 6.26 5.61
CA LEU A 80 -2.07 6.80 6.94
C LEU A 80 -2.66 8.21 6.83
N SER A 81 -2.03 9.08 6.05
CA SER A 81 -2.49 10.46 5.86
C SER A 81 -3.86 10.52 5.18
N ALA A 82 -4.15 9.63 4.22
CA ALA A 82 -5.48 9.54 3.63
C ALA A 82 -6.54 9.12 4.66
N ALA A 83 -6.23 8.10 5.48
CA ALA A 83 -7.13 7.64 6.54
C ALA A 83 -7.41 8.69 7.62
N GLU A 84 -6.48 9.64 7.82
CA GLU A 84 -6.61 10.75 8.76
C GLU A 84 -7.22 12.02 8.15
N GLY A 85 -7.67 11.98 6.89
CA GLY A 85 -8.28 13.13 6.24
C GLY A 85 -7.30 14.22 5.83
N ARG A 86 -6.04 13.86 5.56
CA ARG A 86 -4.95 14.76 5.13
C ARG A 86 -4.61 14.52 3.65
N PRO A 87 -5.47 14.95 2.71
CA PRO A 87 -5.41 14.53 1.30
C PRO A 87 -4.14 14.98 0.58
N PHE A 88 -3.65 16.19 0.86
CA PHE A 88 -2.44 16.72 0.22
C PHE A 88 -1.20 15.90 0.62
N GLU A 89 -1.00 15.70 1.92
CA GLU A 89 0.11 14.91 2.46
C GLU A 89 0.06 13.46 1.97
N ALA A 90 -1.15 12.89 1.90
CA ALA A 90 -1.37 11.55 1.40
C ALA A 90 -0.85 11.36 -0.04
N VAL A 91 -1.24 12.27 -0.95
CA VAL A 91 -0.81 12.24 -2.35
C VAL A 91 0.70 12.47 -2.45
N VAL A 92 1.25 13.44 -1.72
CA VAL A 92 2.70 13.73 -1.74
C VAL A 92 3.51 12.51 -1.33
N HIS A 93 3.11 11.82 -0.25
CA HIS A 93 3.79 10.61 0.20
C HIS A 93 3.67 9.46 -0.81
N ALA A 94 2.49 9.24 -1.37
CA ALA A 94 2.26 8.18 -2.36
C ALA A 94 3.04 8.40 -3.66
N ASP A 95 3.04 9.63 -4.20
CA ASP A 95 3.78 9.96 -5.42
C ASP A 95 5.30 9.85 -5.20
N ARG A 96 5.79 10.26 -4.01
CA ARG A 96 7.22 10.07 -3.65
C ARG A 96 7.60 8.60 -3.49
N ALA A 97 6.70 7.76 -2.99
CA ALA A 97 6.94 6.32 -2.89
C ALA A 97 7.10 5.70 -4.28
N VAL A 98 6.19 6.01 -5.21
CA VAL A 98 6.26 5.53 -6.60
C VAL A 98 7.54 6.05 -7.28
N ALA A 99 7.83 7.34 -7.19
CA ALA A 99 9.04 7.90 -7.79
C ALA A 99 10.33 7.26 -7.24
N ALA A 100 10.41 7.03 -5.93
CA ALA A 100 11.55 6.36 -5.32
C ALA A 100 11.64 4.88 -5.70
N SER A 101 10.51 4.20 -5.93
CA SER A 101 10.48 2.79 -6.33
C SER A 101 11.15 2.54 -7.68
N LEU A 102 11.12 3.54 -8.57
CA LEU A 102 11.77 3.49 -9.89
C LEU A 102 13.30 3.48 -9.79
N LEU A 103 13.85 3.88 -8.65
CA LEU A 103 15.29 3.77 -8.37
C LEU A 103 15.69 2.37 -7.89
N THR A 104 14.73 1.46 -7.76
CA THR A 104 14.98 0.06 -7.42
C THR A 104 14.85 -0.83 -8.66
N ASP A 105 15.70 -1.84 -8.77
CA ASP A 105 15.61 -2.88 -9.81
C ASP A 105 14.56 -3.96 -9.48
N SER A 106 13.67 -3.71 -8.51
CA SER A 106 12.71 -4.69 -7.99
C SER A 106 11.29 -4.37 -8.43
N PRO A 107 10.72 -5.14 -9.38
CA PRO A 107 9.31 -5.02 -9.74
C PRO A 107 8.35 -5.23 -8.56
N LEU A 108 8.74 -5.97 -7.52
CA LEU A 108 7.89 -6.14 -6.33
C LEU A 108 7.82 -4.85 -5.49
N VAL A 109 8.90 -4.08 -5.41
CA VAL A 109 8.91 -2.78 -4.72
C VAL A 109 8.07 -1.77 -5.52
N GLN A 110 8.22 -1.74 -6.84
CA GLN A 110 7.41 -0.91 -7.74
C GLN A 110 5.92 -1.26 -7.64
N ALA A 111 5.59 -2.56 -7.69
CA ALA A 111 4.21 -3.04 -7.53
C ALA A 111 3.58 -2.59 -6.20
N THR A 112 4.35 -2.69 -5.12
CA THR A 112 3.87 -2.37 -3.77
C THR A 112 3.65 -0.87 -3.59
N ALA A 113 4.56 -0.03 -4.14
CA ALA A 113 4.39 1.42 -4.14
C ALA A 113 3.12 1.85 -4.92
N GLU A 114 2.89 1.28 -6.10
CA GLU A 114 1.69 1.54 -6.90
C GLU A 114 0.41 1.03 -6.21
N LEU A 115 0.47 -0.11 -5.53
CA LEU A 115 -0.67 -0.62 -4.75
C LEU A 115 -1.01 0.31 -3.58
N ASP A 116 0.00 0.79 -2.84
CA ASP A 116 -0.21 1.72 -1.74
C ASP A 116 -0.72 3.08 -2.27
N ARG A 117 -0.28 3.53 -3.45
CA ARG A 117 -0.84 4.71 -4.15
C ARG A 117 -2.29 4.51 -4.56
N ALA A 118 -2.63 3.35 -5.14
CA ALA A 118 -4.00 3.01 -5.51
C ALA A 118 -4.95 3.04 -4.30
N ARG A 119 -4.53 2.44 -3.17
CA ARG A 119 -5.29 2.44 -1.91
C ARG A 119 -5.43 3.85 -1.32
N THR A 120 -4.39 4.66 -1.39
CA THR A 120 -4.41 6.06 -0.98
C THR A 120 -5.44 6.85 -1.79
N LEU A 121 -5.36 6.78 -3.13
CA LEU A 121 -6.28 7.48 -4.03
C LEU A 121 -7.72 6.99 -3.91
N SER A 122 -7.90 5.68 -3.72
CA SER A 122 -9.19 5.03 -3.43
C SER A 122 -9.81 5.61 -2.16
N THR A 123 -9.06 5.71 -1.07
CA THR A 123 -9.53 6.31 0.20
C THR A 123 -9.94 7.78 0.02
N LEU A 124 -9.27 8.51 -0.88
CA LEU A 124 -9.58 9.92 -1.20
C LEU A 124 -10.71 10.09 -2.24
N GLY A 125 -11.31 9.01 -2.72
CA GLY A 125 -12.37 9.06 -3.75
C GLY A 125 -11.87 9.38 -5.17
N ARG A 126 -10.56 9.33 -5.42
CA ARG A 126 -9.94 9.58 -6.74
C ARG A 126 -9.92 8.29 -7.57
N TRP A 127 -11.10 7.76 -7.87
CA TRP A 127 -11.28 6.40 -8.40
C TRP A 127 -10.56 6.13 -9.72
N ALA A 128 -10.56 7.08 -10.66
CA ALA A 128 -9.90 6.89 -11.96
C ALA A 128 -8.38 6.72 -11.79
N ASP A 129 -7.73 7.62 -11.04
CA ASP A 129 -6.31 7.54 -10.74
C ASP A 129 -5.96 6.30 -9.91
N ALA A 130 -6.85 5.93 -8.97
CA ALA A 130 -6.69 4.72 -8.17
C ALA A 130 -6.69 3.45 -9.04
N ARG A 131 -7.60 3.36 -10.02
CA ARG A 131 -7.65 2.22 -10.96
C ARG A 131 -6.41 2.18 -11.85
N ALA A 132 -5.92 3.32 -12.31
CA ALA A 132 -4.69 3.39 -13.09
C ALA A 132 -3.49 2.84 -12.30
N SER A 133 -3.27 3.30 -11.08
CA SER A 133 -2.21 2.76 -10.21
C SER A 133 -2.42 1.28 -9.88
N ALA A 134 -3.66 0.84 -9.63
CA ALA A 134 -3.96 -0.57 -9.39
C ALA A 134 -3.62 -1.46 -10.60
N HIS A 135 -3.84 -0.95 -11.82
CA HIS A 135 -3.46 -1.64 -13.05
C HIS A 135 -1.94 -1.81 -13.15
N THR A 136 -1.17 -0.75 -12.94
CA THR A 136 0.30 -0.79 -12.97
C THR A 136 0.85 -1.73 -11.89
N ALA A 137 0.31 -1.68 -10.67
CA ALA A 137 0.67 -2.61 -9.61
C ALA A 137 0.45 -4.07 -10.03
N ARG A 138 -0.67 -4.36 -10.68
CA ARG A 138 -1.00 -5.69 -11.19
C ARG A 138 0.01 -6.17 -12.23
N GLU A 139 0.37 -5.35 -13.20
CA GLU A 139 1.36 -5.71 -14.24
C GLU A 139 2.71 -6.07 -13.62
N HIS A 140 3.17 -5.30 -12.64
CA HIS A 140 4.43 -5.59 -11.96
C HIS A 140 4.36 -6.88 -11.15
N TYR A 141 3.27 -7.14 -10.39
CA TYR A 141 3.10 -8.40 -9.68
C TYR A 141 3.00 -9.61 -10.62
N ASP A 142 2.29 -9.46 -11.73
CA ASP A 142 2.10 -10.53 -12.73
C ASP A 142 3.43 -10.92 -13.38
N SER A 143 4.29 -9.95 -13.69
CA SER A 143 5.65 -10.19 -14.21
C SER A 143 6.52 -11.07 -13.28
N LYS A 144 6.17 -11.17 -12.00
CA LYS A 144 6.85 -11.98 -10.98
C LYS A 144 6.05 -13.22 -10.56
N GLY A 145 4.91 -13.49 -11.20
CA GLY A 145 4.01 -14.59 -10.81
C GLY A 145 3.43 -14.42 -9.39
N HIS A 146 3.36 -13.19 -8.88
CA HIS A 146 2.98 -12.90 -7.50
C HIS A 146 1.46 -12.80 -7.35
N LEU A 147 0.78 -13.96 -7.41
CA LEU A 147 -0.69 -14.08 -7.38
C LEU A 147 -1.38 -13.34 -6.22
N PRO A 148 -0.86 -13.37 -4.97
CA PRO A 148 -1.49 -12.60 -3.89
C PRO A 148 -1.53 -11.09 -4.17
N GLY A 149 -0.47 -10.56 -4.78
CA GLY A 149 -0.38 -9.15 -5.16
C GLY A 149 -1.33 -8.79 -6.29
N VAL A 150 -1.44 -9.66 -7.31
CA VAL A 150 -2.42 -9.50 -8.40
C VAL A 150 -3.85 -9.40 -7.87
N ARG A 151 -4.23 -10.29 -6.93
CA ARG A 151 -5.56 -10.26 -6.29
C ARG A 151 -5.76 -9.00 -5.44
N ALA A 152 -4.75 -8.60 -4.68
CA ALA A 152 -4.80 -7.39 -3.86
C ALA A 152 -5.00 -6.13 -4.72
N ALA A 153 -4.31 -6.03 -5.85
CA ALA A 153 -4.46 -4.93 -6.80
C ALA A 153 -5.86 -4.92 -7.44
N ALA A 154 -6.39 -6.08 -7.84
CA ALA A 154 -7.73 -6.17 -8.41
C ALA A 154 -8.85 -5.74 -7.43
N GLY A 155 -8.68 -6.01 -6.14
CA GLY A 155 -9.70 -5.72 -5.11
C GLY A 155 -9.55 -4.38 -4.38
N CYS A 156 -8.54 -3.57 -4.68
CA CYS A 156 -8.23 -2.37 -3.86
C CYS A 156 -9.04 -1.11 -4.22
N VAL A 157 -9.71 -1.11 -5.36
CA VAL A 157 -10.60 -0.02 -5.79
C VAL A 157 -12.00 -0.59 -5.92
N PRO A 158 -13.01 0.00 -5.26
CA PRO A 158 -14.39 -0.48 -5.39
C PRO A 158 -14.89 -0.37 -6.83
N ASP A 159 -15.74 -1.30 -7.23
CA ASP A 159 -16.48 -1.21 -8.48
C ASP A 159 -17.50 -0.07 -8.40
N GLY A 160 -17.08 1.13 -8.77
CA GLY A 160 -17.97 2.25 -9.01
C GLY A 160 -18.91 1.98 -10.20
N PRO A 161 -20.10 2.60 -10.25
CA PRO A 161 -20.96 2.54 -11.42
C PRO A 161 -20.20 3.07 -12.65
N ALA A 162 -20.44 2.45 -13.81
CA ALA A 162 -19.93 2.94 -15.08
C ALA A 162 -20.31 4.43 -15.24
N PRO A 163 -19.49 5.25 -15.90
CA PRO A 163 -19.89 6.62 -16.22
C PRO A 163 -21.22 6.54 -16.98
N ASP A 164 -22.27 7.16 -16.42
CA ASP A 164 -23.56 7.26 -17.09
C ASP A 164 -23.31 7.82 -18.49
N GLY A 165 -23.53 6.95 -19.48
CA GLY A 165 -23.36 7.28 -20.88
C GLY A 165 -24.16 8.52 -21.19
N THR A 166 -23.49 9.49 -21.79
CA THR A 166 -24.03 10.71 -22.36
C THR A 166 -25.35 10.43 -23.08
N ALA A 167 -26.48 10.60 -22.38
CA ALA A 167 -27.79 10.68 -23.01
C ALA A 167 -27.86 12.05 -23.71
N LEU A 168 -27.32 12.10 -24.93
CA LEU A 168 -27.63 13.14 -25.89
C LEU A 168 -29.11 12.99 -26.22
N ILE A 169 -29.96 13.66 -25.44
CA ILE A 169 -31.34 13.92 -25.83
C ILE A 169 -31.23 14.91 -26.98
N THR A 170 -31.19 14.39 -28.20
CA THR A 170 -31.47 15.15 -29.42
C THR A 170 -32.89 15.68 -29.27
N ARG A 171 -33.02 16.93 -28.83
CA ARG A 171 -34.27 17.67 -28.92
C ARG A 171 -34.64 17.75 -30.40
N GLU A 172 -35.76 17.11 -30.74
CA GLU A 172 -36.50 17.38 -31.96
C GLU A 172 -36.74 18.89 -32.07
N ARG A 173 -36.35 19.47 -33.20
CA ARG A 173 -36.82 20.79 -33.61
C ARG A 173 -37.95 20.60 -34.61
N SER A 174 -39.11 21.13 -34.21
CA SER A 174 -40.24 21.49 -35.07
C SER A 174 -39.84 22.41 -36.22
#